data_AF-A0A6J8EZA9-F1
#
_entry.id   AF-A0A6J8EZA9-F1
#
_cell.length_a   1.000
_cell.length_b   1.000
_cell.length_c   1.000
_cell.angle_alpha   90.00
_cell.angle_beta   90.00
_cell.angle_gamma   90.00
#
_symmetry.space_group_name_H-M   'P 1'
#
loop_
_entity.id
_entity.type
_entity.pdbx_description
1 polymer ?
#
loop_
_entity_poly.entity_id
_entity_poly.type
_entity_poly.pdbx_seq_one_letter_code
_entity_poly.pdbx_strand_id
1 'polypeptide(L)'
;MNRFIRCLESDPDLHSIEKDDLPLIIQNLFILTGCDYDSFFKDHGKTSFFKTFFKYTEFITTSSVENNVIGKLSLTNSDDISSFLSFIRLIGCEYWRKCSSAFLREKLETPEQLYRTVYSSNLSPKENHIAWISKIREALYSIVPSEEFYLPSFDALFLHWKRSYWVSRVWVQAYCENVQYLSLTDFGWKLEIDGQLDVIWDSPENLQKVINNIKLWTAGCNCLKSDCNSKICGCKKINMACGPGFIVVVPVKIRMLTHRCVIQRKQKKILLRLLPLLIL
;
A
#
# COMPACT_ATOMS: atom_id res chain seq x y z
N MET A 1 -26.37 5.57 -28.82
CA MET A 1 -25.29 6.18 -28.02
C MET A 1 -25.58 5.90 -26.55
N ASN A 2 -24.67 5.22 -25.86
CA ASN A 2 -24.86 4.70 -24.50
C ASN A 2 -25.07 5.85 -23.50
N ARG A 3 -26.20 5.87 -22.77
CA ARG A 3 -26.53 6.94 -21.79
C ARG A 3 -25.42 7.12 -20.75
N PHE A 4 -24.75 6.03 -20.38
CA PHE A 4 -23.64 6.04 -19.45
C PHE A 4 -22.45 6.89 -19.94
N ILE A 5 -22.05 6.71 -21.20
CA ILE A 5 -20.93 7.46 -21.80
C ILE A 5 -21.25 8.96 -21.80
N ARG A 6 -22.48 9.34 -22.16
CA ARG A 6 -22.91 10.75 -22.12
C ARG A 6 -22.86 11.36 -20.72
N CYS A 7 -23.20 10.58 -19.68
CA CYS A 7 -23.07 11.03 -18.30
C CYS A 7 -21.60 11.30 -17.95
N LEU A 8 -20.68 10.41 -18.32
CA LEU A 8 -19.25 10.59 -18.09
C LEU A 8 -18.69 11.82 -18.82
N GLU A 9 -19.07 12.00 -20.09
CA GLU A 9 -18.61 13.13 -20.92
C GLU A 9 -19.12 14.49 -20.45
N SER A 10 -20.22 14.50 -19.69
CA SER A 10 -20.85 15.73 -19.17
C SER A 10 -20.43 16.04 -17.73
N ASP A 11 -19.64 15.17 -17.10
CA ASP A 11 -19.21 15.35 -15.71
C ASP A 11 -18.05 16.34 -15.63
N PRO A 12 -18.18 17.46 -14.89
CA PRO A 12 -17.11 18.45 -14.78
C PRO A 12 -15.84 17.90 -14.13
N ASP A 13 -15.95 16.91 -13.23
CA ASP A 13 -14.79 16.31 -12.54
C ASP A 13 -13.93 15.45 -13.48
N LEU A 14 -14.45 15.15 -14.68
CA LEU A 14 -13.79 14.34 -15.70
C LEU A 14 -13.28 15.17 -16.89
N HIS A 15 -13.37 16.50 -16.85
CA HIS A 15 -13.01 17.37 -17.97
C HIS A 15 -11.55 17.23 -18.41
N SER A 16 -10.66 16.77 -17.51
CA SER A 16 -9.22 16.66 -17.74
C SER A 16 -8.83 15.40 -18.51
N ILE A 17 -9.80 14.51 -18.76
CA ILE A 17 -9.59 13.25 -19.47
C ILE A 17 -10.13 13.38 -20.89
N GLU A 18 -9.37 12.89 -21.87
CA GLU A 18 -9.83 12.81 -23.26
C GLU A 18 -11.06 11.90 -23.35
N LYS A 19 -12.09 12.35 -24.08
CA LYS A 19 -13.40 11.68 -24.08
C LYS A 19 -13.34 10.22 -24.54
N ASP A 20 -12.48 9.92 -25.51
CA ASP A 20 -12.30 8.57 -26.06
C ASP A 20 -11.69 7.60 -25.03
N ASP A 21 -11.05 8.12 -23.98
CA ASP A 21 -10.39 7.33 -22.94
C ASP A 21 -11.28 7.01 -21.74
N LEU A 22 -12.35 7.77 -21.56
CA LEU A 22 -13.23 7.66 -20.40
C LEU A 22 -13.76 6.23 -20.19
N PRO A 23 -14.30 5.52 -21.20
CA PRO A 23 -14.80 4.16 -21.00
C PRO A 23 -13.72 3.21 -20.48
N LEU A 24 -12.51 3.30 -21.05
CA LEU A 24 -11.39 2.45 -20.67
C LEU A 24 -10.89 2.77 -19.27
N ILE A 25 -10.78 4.04 -18.90
CA ILE A 25 -10.36 4.47 -17.56
C ILE A 25 -11.35 3.98 -16.50
N ILE A 26 -12.66 4.09 -16.76
CA ILE A 26 -13.69 3.62 -15.84
C ILE A 26 -13.68 2.08 -15.71
N GLN A 27 -13.48 1.36 -16.82
CA GLN A 27 -13.28 -0.09 -16.78
C GLN A 27 -12.04 -0.46 -15.95
N ASN A 28 -10.91 0.22 -16.16
CA ASN A 28 -9.69 -0.04 -15.42
C ASN A 28 -9.84 0.29 -13.93
N LEU A 29 -10.53 1.37 -13.59
CA LEU A 29 -10.87 1.71 -12.21
C LEU A 29 -11.70 0.61 -11.55
N PHE A 30 -12.66 0.03 -12.27
CA PHE A 30 -13.44 -1.09 -11.78
C PHE A 30 -12.58 -2.33 -11.50
N ILE A 31 -11.67 -2.67 -12.42
CA ILE A 31 -10.76 -3.82 -12.32
C ILE A 31 -9.77 -3.62 -11.16
N LEU A 32 -9.08 -2.47 -11.13
CA LEU A 32 -8.03 -2.13 -10.15
C LEU A 32 -8.53 -2.13 -8.72
N THR A 33 -9.81 -1.85 -8.50
CA THR A 33 -10.37 -1.73 -7.16
C THR A 33 -10.85 -3.06 -6.57
N GLY A 34 -10.84 -4.17 -7.34
CA GLY A 34 -11.13 -5.54 -6.87
C GLY A 34 -12.54 -5.76 -6.31
N CYS A 35 -13.11 -6.97 -6.42
CA CYS A 35 -14.42 -7.31 -5.84
C CYS A 35 -14.26 -8.39 -4.77
N ASP A 36 -14.64 -8.04 -3.53
CA ASP A 36 -15.27 -8.85 -2.47
C ASP A 36 -14.73 -10.22 -2.00
N TYR A 37 -13.63 -10.77 -2.53
CA TYR A 37 -13.18 -12.13 -2.12
C TYR A 37 -11.69 -12.26 -1.73
N ASP A 38 -11.13 -11.21 -1.11
CA ASP A 38 -9.75 -11.07 -0.55
C ASP A 38 -9.05 -9.88 -1.19
N SER A 39 -9.59 -8.68 -0.91
CA SER A 39 -9.00 -7.42 -1.35
C SER A 39 -7.83 -7.05 -0.44
N PHE A 40 -6.72 -6.60 -1.04
CA PHE A 40 -5.61 -5.91 -0.36
C PHE A 40 -6.07 -4.68 0.45
N PHE A 41 -7.28 -4.17 0.18
CA PHE A 41 -7.77 -2.90 0.70
C PHE A 41 -8.93 -3.11 1.69
N LYS A 42 -8.59 -3.40 2.96
CA LYS A 42 -9.58 -3.53 4.04
C LYS A 42 -10.35 -2.23 4.25
N ASP A 43 -11.68 -2.31 4.31
CA ASP A 43 -12.58 -1.17 4.47
C ASP A 43 -12.44 -0.11 3.36
N HIS A 44 -12.09 -0.54 2.16
CA HIS A 44 -12.09 0.30 0.96
C HIS A 44 -12.94 -0.36 -0.13
N GLY A 45 -14.22 0.01 -0.16
CA GLY A 45 -15.13 -0.45 -1.21
C GLY A 45 -14.94 0.31 -2.52
N LYS A 46 -15.39 -0.27 -3.64
CA LYS A 46 -15.34 0.36 -4.98
C LYS A 46 -15.89 1.77 -4.98
N THR A 47 -17.04 1.99 -4.34
CA THR A 47 -17.65 3.33 -4.26
C THR A 47 -16.72 4.37 -3.63
N SER A 48 -15.88 3.99 -2.66
CA SER A 48 -14.91 4.91 -2.06
C SER A 48 -13.83 5.28 -3.07
N PHE A 49 -13.27 4.30 -3.77
CA PHE A 49 -12.28 4.54 -4.83
C PHE A 49 -12.84 5.38 -5.97
N PHE A 50 -14.08 5.17 -6.39
CA PHE A 50 -14.73 5.99 -7.42
C PHE A 50 -14.89 7.44 -6.95
N LYS A 51 -15.37 7.67 -5.71
CA LYS A 51 -15.45 9.02 -5.14
C LYS A 51 -14.09 9.70 -5.05
N THR A 52 -13.07 8.95 -4.65
CA THR A 52 -11.69 9.44 -4.57
C THR A 52 -11.14 9.74 -5.97
N PHE A 53 -11.42 8.90 -6.96
CA PHE A 53 -11.03 9.11 -8.34
C PHE A 53 -11.61 10.42 -8.86
N PHE A 54 -12.94 10.60 -8.82
CA PHE A 54 -13.60 11.83 -9.31
C PHE A 54 -13.07 13.08 -8.60
N LYS A 55 -12.88 13.03 -7.29
CA LYS A 55 -12.37 14.17 -6.52
C LYS A 55 -10.95 14.59 -6.90
N TYR A 56 -10.12 13.64 -7.34
CA TYR A 56 -8.70 13.86 -7.59
C TYR A 56 -8.30 13.46 -9.02
N THR A 57 -9.25 13.52 -9.97
CA THR A 57 -9.07 13.05 -11.35
C THR A 57 -7.83 13.66 -11.98
N GLU A 58 -7.72 15.00 -11.92
CA GLU A 58 -6.61 15.74 -12.52
C GLU A 58 -5.26 15.27 -11.99
N PHE A 59 -5.10 15.08 -10.68
CA PHE A 59 -3.85 14.60 -10.10
C PHE A 59 -3.57 13.13 -10.46
N ILE A 60 -4.60 12.29 -10.49
CA ILE A 60 -4.46 10.85 -10.78
C ILE A 60 -4.09 10.62 -12.25
N THR A 61 -4.73 11.34 -13.18
CA THR A 61 -4.62 11.09 -14.63
C THR A 61 -3.85 12.17 -15.39
N THR A 62 -3.12 13.04 -14.70
CA THR A 62 -2.42 14.16 -15.36
C THR A 62 -1.39 13.66 -16.38
N SER A 63 -1.47 14.24 -17.58
CA SER A 63 -0.54 14.05 -18.69
C SER A 63 0.46 15.20 -18.84
N SER A 64 0.40 16.20 -17.96
CA SER A 64 1.21 17.42 -18.02
C SER A 64 2.67 17.18 -17.62
N VAL A 65 3.59 17.45 -18.56
CA VAL A 65 5.04 17.48 -18.34
C VAL A 65 5.44 18.57 -17.34
N GLU A 66 4.69 19.68 -17.29
CA GLU A 66 4.99 20.85 -16.45
C GLU A 66 4.82 20.56 -14.95
N ASN A 67 3.93 19.63 -14.60
CA ASN A 67 3.69 19.21 -13.22
C ASN A 67 4.60 18.05 -12.77
N ASN A 68 5.48 17.55 -13.64
CA ASN A 68 6.36 16.39 -13.40
C ASN A 68 5.63 15.13 -12.91
N VAL A 69 4.34 15.03 -13.22
CA VAL A 69 3.49 13.88 -12.94
C VAL A 69 2.94 13.48 -14.31
N ILE A 70 3.35 12.33 -14.82
CA ILE A 70 2.84 11.81 -16.09
C ILE A 70 2.23 10.46 -15.79
N GLY A 71 0.97 10.28 -16.18
CA GLY A 71 0.37 8.97 -16.27
C GLY A 71 -1.14 9.03 -16.43
N LYS A 72 -1.64 8.02 -17.12
CA LYS A 72 -3.06 7.78 -17.33
C LYS A 72 -3.42 6.48 -16.64
N LEU A 73 -4.62 6.37 -16.07
CA LEU A 73 -5.08 5.13 -15.45
C LEU A 73 -5.41 4.09 -16.55
N SER A 74 -4.37 3.53 -17.16
CA SER A 74 -4.46 2.57 -18.26
C SER A 74 -3.95 1.20 -17.84
N LEU A 75 -4.51 0.15 -18.43
CA LEU A 75 -4.05 -1.23 -18.31
C LEU A 75 -3.73 -1.80 -19.70
N THR A 76 -3.13 -0.98 -20.56
CA THR A 76 -2.85 -1.34 -21.96
C THR A 76 -1.49 -1.96 -22.17
N ASN A 77 -0.50 -1.67 -21.33
CA ASN A 77 0.85 -2.23 -21.37
C ASN A 77 1.34 -2.58 -19.95
N SER A 78 1.83 -3.81 -19.75
CA SER A 78 2.34 -4.32 -18.47
C SER A 78 3.65 -3.67 -18.01
N ASP A 79 4.38 -3.02 -18.91
CA ASP A 79 5.64 -2.34 -18.60
C ASP A 79 5.49 -0.82 -18.51
N ASP A 80 4.25 -0.31 -18.66
CA ASP A 80 3.97 1.11 -18.54
C ASP A 80 3.99 1.56 -17.08
N ILE A 81 5.17 2.04 -16.67
CA ILE A 81 5.38 2.60 -15.35
C ILE A 81 4.45 3.79 -15.07
N SER A 82 4.08 4.59 -16.07
CA SER A 82 3.24 5.76 -15.88
C SER A 82 1.81 5.38 -15.46
N SER A 83 1.29 4.30 -16.03
CA SER A 83 0.01 3.71 -15.65
C SER A 83 0.02 3.18 -14.23
N PHE A 84 1.10 2.49 -13.84
CA PHE A 84 1.27 2.04 -12.47
C PHE A 84 1.38 3.21 -11.49
N LEU A 85 2.12 4.27 -11.80
CA LEU A 85 2.22 5.45 -10.94
C LEU A 85 0.87 6.17 -10.79
N SER A 86 0.03 6.18 -11.82
CA SER A 86 -1.35 6.68 -11.73
C SER A 86 -2.19 5.85 -10.76
N PHE A 87 -2.03 4.53 -10.78
CA PHE A 87 -2.64 3.65 -9.80
C PHE A 87 -2.12 3.94 -8.37
N ILE A 88 -0.82 4.17 -8.19
CA ILE A 88 -0.25 4.59 -6.90
C ILE A 88 -0.88 5.90 -6.41
N ARG A 89 -1.13 6.87 -7.31
CA ARG A 89 -1.85 8.11 -6.98
C ARG A 89 -3.26 7.85 -6.50
N LEU A 90 -4.02 6.98 -7.17
CA LEU A 90 -5.36 6.57 -6.73
C LEU A 90 -5.33 5.96 -5.31
N ILE A 91 -4.44 5.00 -5.06
CA ILE A 91 -4.30 4.35 -3.75
C ILE A 91 -3.90 5.38 -2.68
N GLY A 92 -2.89 6.21 -2.95
CA GLY A 92 -2.45 7.24 -2.02
C GLY A 92 -3.57 8.22 -1.67
N CYS A 93 -4.35 8.67 -2.65
CA CYS A 93 -5.49 9.56 -2.41
C CYS A 93 -6.59 8.91 -1.56
N GLU A 94 -6.85 7.61 -1.77
CA GLU A 94 -7.87 6.89 -1.01
C GLU A 94 -7.46 6.75 0.46
N TYR A 95 -6.21 6.38 0.71
CA TYR A 95 -5.69 6.21 2.07
C TYR A 95 -5.43 7.55 2.77
N TRP A 96 -5.10 8.61 2.02
CA TRP A 96 -4.98 9.97 2.55
C TRP A 96 -6.22 10.40 3.33
N ARG A 97 -7.42 10.04 2.86
CA ARG A 97 -8.68 10.37 3.56
C ARG A 97 -8.75 9.82 4.98
N LYS A 98 -8.07 8.71 5.28
CA LYS A 98 -8.02 8.10 6.62
C LYS A 98 -6.99 8.79 7.52
N CYS A 99 -5.98 9.44 6.96
CA CYS A 99 -4.88 10.06 7.72
C CYS A 99 -4.71 11.56 7.50
N SER A 100 -5.63 12.25 6.82
CA SER A 100 -5.50 13.68 6.50
C SER A 100 -5.35 14.54 7.75
N SER A 101 -5.94 14.14 8.87
CA SER A 101 -5.81 14.80 10.18
C SER A 101 -4.37 14.81 10.72
N ALA A 102 -3.52 13.87 10.30
CA ALA A 102 -2.10 13.87 10.68
C ALA A 102 -1.33 15.06 10.09
N PHE A 103 -1.83 15.65 9.00
CA PHE A 103 -1.14 16.69 8.23
C PHE A 103 -1.71 18.10 8.47
N LEU A 104 -2.52 18.27 9.52
CA LEU A 104 -3.12 19.56 9.88
C LEU A 104 -2.07 20.62 10.26
N ARG A 105 -0.94 20.19 10.84
CA ARG A 105 0.14 21.12 11.26
C ARG A 105 0.86 21.72 10.06
N GLU A 106 1.05 20.91 9.02
CA GLU A 106 1.66 21.29 7.76
C GLU A 106 0.69 22.05 6.84
N LYS A 107 -0.58 22.22 7.26
CA LYS A 107 -1.65 22.89 6.49
C LYS A 107 -1.85 22.26 5.10
N LEU A 108 -1.69 20.94 5.00
CA LEU A 108 -1.91 20.20 3.76
C LEU A 108 -3.38 19.75 3.71
N GLU A 109 -4.10 20.22 2.70
CA GLU A 109 -5.51 19.94 2.48
C GLU A 109 -5.72 18.81 1.47
N THR A 110 -4.77 18.63 0.54
CA THR A 110 -4.88 17.66 -0.55
C THR A 110 -3.71 16.67 -0.60
N PRO A 111 -3.95 15.43 -1.09
CA PRO A 111 -2.89 14.45 -1.30
C PRO A 111 -1.82 14.95 -2.29
N GLU A 112 -2.21 15.76 -3.27
CA GLU A 112 -1.29 16.39 -4.22
C GLU A 112 -0.35 17.40 -3.55
N GLN A 113 -0.86 18.22 -2.62
CA GLN A 113 0.00 19.13 -1.86
C GLN A 113 1.08 18.34 -1.10
N LEU A 114 0.72 17.20 -0.48
CA LEU A 114 1.72 16.31 0.13
C LEU A 114 2.73 15.80 -0.91
N TYR A 115 2.29 15.40 -2.11
CA TYR A 115 3.20 14.95 -3.17
C TYR A 115 4.23 16.04 -3.51
N ARG A 116 3.78 17.29 -3.65
CA ARG A 116 4.67 18.42 -3.95
C ARG A 116 5.72 18.67 -2.84
N THR A 117 5.42 18.35 -1.58
CA THR A 117 6.40 18.50 -0.48
C THR A 117 7.54 17.49 -0.52
N VAL A 118 7.31 16.32 -1.11
CA VAL A 118 8.33 15.26 -1.21
C VAL A 118 8.96 15.18 -2.60
N TYR A 119 8.36 15.86 -3.57
CA TYR A 119 8.83 15.89 -4.94
C TYR A 119 10.24 16.50 -5.02
N SER A 120 11.13 15.80 -5.73
CA SER A 120 12.45 16.29 -6.07
C SER A 120 12.75 15.97 -7.53
N SER A 121 13.23 16.98 -8.27
CA SER A 121 13.69 16.82 -9.66
C SER A 121 14.92 15.91 -9.78
N ASN A 122 15.63 15.64 -8.69
CA ASN A 122 16.80 14.77 -8.67
C ASN A 122 16.43 13.29 -8.51
N LEU A 123 15.17 13.00 -8.18
CA LEU A 123 14.67 11.64 -8.01
C LEU A 123 13.88 11.22 -9.25
N SER A 124 13.92 9.93 -9.56
CA SER A 124 13.06 9.36 -10.59
C SER A 124 11.58 9.50 -10.20
N PRO A 125 10.64 9.50 -11.18
CA PRO A 125 9.21 9.52 -10.89
C PRO A 125 8.78 8.42 -9.91
N LYS A 126 9.36 7.21 -10.05
CA LYS A 126 9.12 6.09 -9.14
C LYS A 126 9.54 6.42 -7.71
N GLU A 127 10.74 6.97 -7.51
CA GLU A 127 11.24 7.33 -6.18
C GLU A 127 10.42 8.43 -5.51
N ASN A 128 9.99 9.44 -6.28
CA ASN A 128 9.09 10.48 -5.78
C ASN A 128 7.76 9.88 -5.27
N HIS A 129 7.16 8.94 -6.01
CA HIS A 129 5.93 8.26 -5.59
C HIS A 129 6.15 7.33 -4.39
N ILE A 130 7.29 6.65 -4.31
CA ILE A 130 7.68 5.84 -3.14
C ILE A 130 7.81 6.72 -1.90
N ALA A 131 8.48 7.87 -2.00
CA ALA A 131 8.62 8.81 -0.88
C ALA A 131 7.25 9.33 -0.43
N TRP A 132 6.39 9.70 -1.38
CA TRP A 132 5.04 10.19 -1.11
C TRP A 132 4.15 9.15 -0.43
N ILE A 133 4.04 7.95 -0.98
CA ILE A 133 3.20 6.91 -0.39
C ILE A 133 3.75 6.42 0.96
N SER A 134 5.07 6.51 1.17
CA SER A 134 5.69 6.20 2.46
C SER A 134 5.29 7.20 3.53
N LYS A 135 5.16 8.51 3.20
CA LYS A 135 4.62 9.50 4.14
C LYS A 135 3.18 9.22 4.56
N ILE A 136 2.35 8.80 3.61
CA ILE A 136 0.97 8.39 3.90
C ILE A 136 0.97 7.15 4.81
N ARG A 137 1.82 6.16 4.50
CA ARG A 137 1.95 4.94 5.32
C ARG A 137 2.43 5.24 6.75
N GLU A 138 3.43 6.10 6.90
CA GLU A 138 3.93 6.56 8.22
C GLU A 138 2.83 7.23 9.05
N ALA A 139 2.03 8.10 8.44
CA ALA A 139 0.92 8.76 9.12
C ALA A 139 -0.15 7.75 9.58
N LEU A 140 -0.48 6.76 8.74
CA LEU A 140 -1.47 5.73 9.06
C LEU A 140 -1.08 4.88 10.28
N TYR A 141 0.21 4.57 10.47
CA TYR A 141 0.67 3.77 11.61
C TYR A 141 0.27 4.35 12.98
N SER A 142 0.07 5.67 13.06
CA SER A 142 -0.35 6.32 14.31
C SER A 142 -1.86 6.35 14.52
N ILE A 143 -2.65 6.04 13.47
CA ILE A 143 -4.10 6.26 13.43
C ILE A 143 -4.86 4.94 13.42
N VAL A 144 -4.45 3.99 12.60
CA VAL A 144 -5.26 2.78 12.35
C VAL A 144 -5.02 1.71 13.43
N PRO A 145 -6.04 0.88 13.74
CA PRO A 145 -6.01 0.02 14.92
C PRO A 145 -5.19 -1.27 14.76
N SER A 146 -4.98 -1.73 13.52
CA SER A 146 -4.31 -3.00 13.19
C SER A 146 -3.71 -2.95 11.79
N GLU A 147 -2.81 -3.90 11.50
CA GLU A 147 -2.03 -3.96 10.26
C GLU A 147 -2.89 -4.21 9.01
N GLU A 148 -4.04 -4.85 9.14
CA GLU A 148 -4.98 -5.08 8.04
C GLU A 148 -5.48 -3.77 7.40
N PHE A 149 -5.41 -2.66 8.13
CA PHE A 149 -5.78 -1.33 7.65
C PHE A 149 -4.60 -0.53 7.09
N TYR A 150 -3.39 -1.09 7.11
CA TYR A 150 -2.22 -0.42 6.55
C TYR A 150 -2.33 -0.32 5.04
N LEU A 151 -1.68 0.71 4.51
CA LEU A 151 -1.46 0.85 3.09
C LEU A 151 -0.46 -0.25 2.65
N PRO A 152 -0.80 -1.12 1.67
CA PRO A 152 0.07 -2.20 1.21
C PRO A 152 1.44 -1.71 0.72
N SER A 153 2.45 -2.58 0.75
CA SER A 153 3.79 -2.23 0.27
C SER A 153 3.77 -1.80 -1.21
N PHE A 154 4.78 -1.05 -1.66
CA PHE A 154 4.86 -0.63 -3.06
C PHE A 154 4.94 -1.84 -4.01
N ASP A 155 5.64 -2.89 -3.60
CA ASP A 155 5.78 -4.14 -4.36
C ASP A 155 4.47 -4.94 -4.39
N ALA A 156 3.74 -5.01 -3.27
CA ALA A 156 2.40 -5.60 -3.22
C ALA A 156 1.42 -4.88 -4.16
N LEU A 157 1.45 -3.55 -4.17
CA LEU A 157 0.65 -2.73 -5.09
C LEU A 157 1.03 -2.98 -6.55
N PHE A 158 2.32 -3.17 -6.85
CA PHE A 158 2.78 -3.49 -8.20
C PHE A 158 2.27 -4.85 -8.68
N LEU A 159 2.34 -5.88 -7.83
CA LEU A 159 1.81 -7.21 -8.13
C LEU A 159 0.28 -7.17 -8.32
N HIS A 160 -0.43 -6.37 -7.53
CA HIS A 160 -1.87 -6.17 -7.70
C HIS A 160 -2.22 -5.49 -9.03
N TRP A 161 -1.45 -4.46 -9.39
CA TRP A 161 -1.59 -3.80 -10.68
C TRP A 161 -1.32 -4.77 -11.85
N LYS A 162 -0.30 -5.63 -11.75
CA LYS A 162 -0.04 -6.69 -12.75
C LYS A 162 -1.19 -7.69 -12.89
N ARG A 163 -1.76 -8.16 -11.77
CA ARG A 163 -2.96 -9.03 -11.80
C ARG A 163 -4.14 -8.32 -12.47
N SER A 164 -4.34 -7.05 -12.14
CA SER A 164 -5.40 -6.22 -12.73
C SER A 164 -5.19 -6.04 -14.24
N TYR A 165 -3.93 -5.84 -14.67
CA TYR A 165 -3.58 -5.81 -16.08
C TYR A 165 -3.97 -7.11 -16.79
N TRP A 166 -3.62 -8.28 -16.22
CA TRP A 166 -4.01 -9.57 -16.78
C TRP A 166 -5.54 -9.69 -16.95
N VAL A 167 -6.32 -9.32 -15.92
CA VAL A 167 -7.80 -9.31 -15.99
C VAL A 167 -8.29 -8.40 -17.12
N SER A 168 -7.73 -7.20 -17.26
CA SER A 168 -8.08 -6.28 -18.34
C SER A 168 -7.83 -6.89 -19.72
N ARG A 169 -6.70 -7.58 -19.91
CA ARG A 169 -6.39 -8.28 -21.17
C ARG A 169 -7.37 -9.41 -21.50
N VAL A 170 -7.89 -10.10 -20.50
CA VAL A 170 -8.94 -11.11 -20.70
C VAL A 170 -10.27 -10.44 -21.04
N TRP A 171 -10.64 -9.36 -20.35
CA TRP A 171 -11.90 -8.66 -20.56
C TRP A 171 -12.03 -8.02 -21.95
N VAL A 172 -10.93 -7.47 -22.49
CA VAL A 172 -10.91 -6.93 -23.85
C VAL A 172 -11.21 -8.02 -24.90
N GLN A 173 -11.04 -9.30 -24.57
CA GLN A 173 -11.34 -10.42 -25.46
C GLN A 173 -12.72 -11.05 -25.21
N ALA A 174 -13.57 -10.45 -24.37
CA ALA A 174 -14.86 -11.04 -23.99
C ALA A 174 -15.83 -11.28 -25.17
N TYR A 175 -15.62 -10.59 -26.30
CA TYR A 175 -16.40 -10.77 -27.53
C TYR A 175 -15.75 -11.74 -28.53
N CYS A 176 -14.55 -12.26 -28.23
CA CYS A 176 -13.83 -13.17 -29.10
C CYS A 176 -14.22 -14.63 -28.78
N GLU A 177 -14.44 -15.45 -29.81
CA GLU A 177 -14.74 -16.88 -29.64
C GLU A 177 -13.56 -17.66 -29.02
N ASN A 178 -12.32 -17.26 -29.34
CA ASN A 178 -11.10 -17.87 -28.86
C ASN A 178 -10.31 -16.87 -28.02
N VAL A 179 -10.41 -16.98 -26.70
CA VAL A 179 -9.69 -16.13 -25.74
C VAL A 179 -8.23 -16.60 -25.62
N GLN A 180 -7.29 -15.69 -25.82
CA GLN A 180 -5.87 -15.93 -25.55
C GLN A 180 -5.53 -15.52 -24.12
N TYR A 181 -5.06 -16.49 -23.34
CA TYR A 181 -4.61 -16.26 -21.97
C TYR A 181 -3.11 -16.02 -21.91
N LEU A 182 -2.72 -14.92 -21.27
CA LEU A 182 -1.33 -14.70 -20.89
C LEU A 182 -0.97 -15.62 -19.70
N SER A 183 0.30 -15.97 -19.53
CA SER A 183 0.74 -16.80 -18.41
C SER A 183 0.46 -16.11 -17.08
N LEU A 184 -0.31 -16.75 -16.20
CA LEU A 184 -0.65 -16.21 -14.88
C LEU A 184 0.58 -15.90 -14.02
N THR A 185 1.64 -16.72 -14.15
CA THR A 185 2.87 -16.59 -13.35
C THR A 185 3.62 -15.28 -13.58
N ASP A 186 3.46 -14.68 -14.76
CA ASP A 186 4.12 -13.42 -15.10
C ASP A 186 3.42 -12.20 -14.46
N PHE A 187 2.20 -12.40 -13.97
CA PHE A 187 1.32 -11.35 -13.47
C PHE A 187 0.99 -11.47 -11.98
N GLY A 188 1.88 -12.07 -11.18
CA GLY A 188 1.78 -12.05 -9.72
C GLY A 188 0.90 -13.15 -9.13
N TRP A 189 0.80 -14.28 -9.84
CA TRP A 189 0.26 -15.55 -9.36
C TRP A 189 1.37 -16.60 -9.29
N LYS A 190 1.18 -17.63 -8.48
CA LYS A 190 2.01 -18.84 -8.46
C LYS A 190 1.11 -20.07 -8.58
N LEU A 191 1.61 -21.09 -9.27
CA LEU A 191 0.96 -22.38 -9.36
C LEU A 191 1.54 -23.28 -8.28
N GLU A 192 0.70 -23.74 -7.37
CA GLU A 192 1.06 -24.68 -6.32
C GLU A 192 1.17 -26.11 -6.89
N ILE A 193 1.84 -26.99 -6.13
CA ILE A 193 2.13 -28.37 -6.54
C ILE A 193 0.85 -29.18 -6.76
N ASP A 194 -0.22 -28.85 -6.03
CA ASP A 194 -1.54 -29.46 -6.15
C ASP A 194 -2.36 -28.91 -7.34
N GLY A 195 -1.76 -28.03 -8.14
CA GLY A 195 -2.41 -27.37 -9.28
C GLY A 195 -3.29 -26.18 -8.87
N GLN A 196 -3.34 -25.80 -7.58
CA GLN A 196 -4.06 -24.62 -7.15
C GLN A 196 -3.29 -23.34 -7.51
N LEU A 197 -4.05 -22.27 -7.77
CA LEU A 197 -3.49 -20.95 -8.03
C LEU A 197 -3.48 -20.15 -6.74
N ASP A 198 -2.32 -19.64 -6.34
CA ASP A 198 -2.17 -18.77 -5.19
C ASP A 198 -1.60 -17.40 -5.61
N VAL A 199 -1.91 -16.38 -4.82
CA VAL A 199 -1.48 -15.00 -5.06
C VAL A 199 -0.07 -14.79 -4.52
N ILE A 200 0.78 -14.14 -5.32
CA ILE A 200 2.03 -13.57 -4.79
C ILE A 200 1.68 -12.24 -4.14
N TRP A 201 1.69 -12.23 -2.80
CA TRP A 201 1.24 -11.09 -2.01
C TRP A 201 2.24 -9.95 -1.95
N ASP A 202 3.54 -10.24 -1.98
CA ASP A 202 4.61 -9.26 -1.91
C ASP A 202 5.91 -9.82 -2.54
N SER A 203 6.93 -8.98 -2.72
CA SER A 203 8.23 -9.42 -3.22
C SER A 203 8.94 -10.32 -2.19
N PRO A 204 9.65 -11.37 -2.62
CA PRO A 204 10.45 -12.22 -1.73
C PRO A 204 11.43 -11.40 -0.88
N GLU A 205 12.01 -10.34 -1.46
CA GLU A 205 12.94 -9.44 -0.79
C GLU A 205 12.24 -8.66 0.34
N ASN A 206 11.02 -8.15 0.09
CA ASN A 206 10.27 -7.43 1.12
C ASN A 206 9.78 -8.38 2.23
N LEU A 207 9.28 -9.57 1.87
CA LEU A 207 8.91 -10.60 2.84
C LEU A 207 10.10 -10.98 3.74
N GLN A 208 11.29 -11.17 3.16
CA GLN A 208 12.48 -11.49 3.93
C GLN A 208 12.88 -10.34 4.87
N LYS A 209 12.76 -9.07 4.44
CA LYS A 209 12.97 -7.90 5.31
C LYS A 209 11.99 -7.88 6.47
N VAL A 210 10.70 -8.12 6.23
CA VAL A 210 9.67 -8.19 7.27
C VAL A 210 9.97 -9.32 8.26
N ILE A 211 10.27 -10.52 7.76
CA ILE A 211 10.67 -11.68 8.60
C ILE A 211 11.87 -11.33 9.47
N ASN A 212 12.89 -10.67 8.91
CA ASN A 212 14.08 -10.29 9.67
C ASN A 212 13.76 -9.24 10.75
N ASN A 213 12.90 -8.28 10.46
CA ASN A 213 12.45 -7.27 11.42
C ASN A 213 11.65 -7.92 12.56
N ILE A 214 10.71 -8.82 12.23
CA ILE A 214 9.94 -9.57 13.21
C ILE A 214 10.89 -10.38 14.10
N LYS A 215 11.80 -11.15 13.50
CA LYS A 215 12.80 -11.94 14.24
C LYS A 215 13.58 -11.09 15.23
N LEU A 216 14.03 -9.91 14.81
CA LEU A 216 14.74 -8.98 15.68
C LEU A 216 13.85 -8.48 16.84
N TRP A 217 12.59 -8.13 16.54
CA TRP A 217 11.65 -7.63 17.54
C TRP A 217 11.23 -8.70 18.55
N THR A 218 11.05 -9.94 18.10
CA THR A 218 10.67 -11.08 18.94
C THR A 218 11.84 -11.63 19.74
N ALA A 219 13.06 -11.63 19.18
CA ALA A 219 14.24 -12.11 19.89
C ALA A 219 14.72 -11.15 20.99
N GLY A 220 14.41 -9.85 20.89
CA GLY A 220 14.85 -8.82 21.84
C GLY A 220 16.35 -8.51 21.78
N CYS A 221 16.79 -7.44 22.46
CA CYS A 221 18.20 -7.24 22.75
C CYS A 221 18.57 -8.09 23.98
N ASN A 222 19.53 -9.03 23.87
CA ASN A 222 20.13 -9.75 25.02
C ASN A 222 21.02 -8.84 25.90
N CYS A 223 20.77 -7.55 25.89
CA CYS A 223 21.53 -6.57 26.64
C CYS A 223 21.06 -6.58 28.09
N LEU A 224 21.77 -7.36 28.91
CA LEU A 224 21.46 -7.51 30.34
C LEU A 224 21.88 -6.29 31.19
N LYS A 225 22.87 -5.51 30.74
CA LYS A 225 23.53 -4.47 31.57
C LYS A 225 23.67 -3.11 30.90
N SER A 226 23.51 -3.02 29.59
CA SER A 226 23.85 -1.81 28.82
C SER A 226 22.67 -0.88 28.58
N ASP A 227 21.49 -1.14 29.17
CA ASP A 227 20.21 -0.45 28.92
C ASP A 227 19.94 -0.21 27.43
N CYS A 228 20.39 -1.15 26.60
CA CYS A 228 20.41 -1.08 25.13
C CYS A 228 20.95 0.26 24.57
N ASN A 229 21.83 0.94 25.32
CA ASN A 229 22.42 2.24 25.01
C ASN A 229 23.86 2.17 24.48
N SER A 230 24.51 1.01 24.54
CA SER A 230 25.85 0.82 24.00
C SER A 230 25.83 0.34 22.55
N LYS A 231 26.94 0.56 21.82
CA LYS A 231 27.15 0.02 20.45
C LYS A 231 27.17 -1.52 20.38
N ILE A 232 27.17 -2.19 21.53
CA ILE A 232 27.11 -3.66 21.67
C ILE A 232 25.66 -4.15 21.47
N CYS A 233 24.67 -3.29 21.70
CA CYS A 233 23.28 -3.64 21.46
C CYS A 233 23.00 -3.77 19.95
N GLY A 234 22.52 -4.94 19.53
CA GLY A 234 22.13 -5.20 18.14
C GLY A 234 21.11 -4.19 17.61
N CYS A 235 20.12 -3.81 18.43
CA CYS A 235 19.11 -2.81 18.07
C CYS A 235 19.73 -1.41 17.86
N LYS A 236 20.66 -0.99 18.72
CA LYS A 236 21.33 0.32 18.58
C LYS A 236 22.34 0.34 17.43
N LYS A 237 22.98 -0.79 17.12
CA LYS A 237 23.90 -0.94 15.99
C LYS A 237 23.22 -0.71 14.64
N ILE A 238 21.93 -1.06 14.53
CA ILE A 238 21.11 -0.81 13.34
C ILE A 238 20.26 0.47 13.45
N ASN A 239 20.54 1.31 14.44
CA ASN A 239 19.84 2.58 14.70
C ASN A 239 18.31 2.42 14.91
N MET A 240 17.86 1.32 15.50
CA MET A 240 16.46 1.05 15.84
C MET A 240 16.21 1.03 17.35
N ALA A 241 15.00 1.44 17.75
CA ALA A 241 14.54 1.30 19.14
C ALA A 241 14.34 -0.18 19.50
N CYS A 242 14.53 -0.51 20.79
CA CYS A 242 14.35 -1.88 21.27
C CYS A 242 12.87 -2.23 21.37
N GLY A 243 12.47 -3.36 20.79
CA GLY A 243 11.12 -3.90 20.89
C GLY A 243 10.87 -4.64 22.22
N PRO A 244 9.61 -5.04 22.50
CA PRO A 244 9.21 -5.71 23.74
C PRO A 244 9.66 -7.18 23.85
N GLY A 245 10.71 -7.59 23.13
CA GLY A 245 11.24 -8.96 23.13
C GLY A 245 11.35 -9.51 24.54
N PHE A 246 10.64 -10.61 24.79
CA PHE A 246 10.43 -11.17 26.12
C PHE A 246 11.75 -11.71 26.69
N ILE A 247 12.22 -11.12 27.79
CA ILE A 247 13.03 -11.85 28.77
C ILE A 247 12.05 -12.48 29.76
N VAL A 248 11.61 -13.72 29.51
CA VAL A 248 11.05 -14.55 30.60
C VAL A 248 12.23 -15.23 31.28
N VAL A 249 12.81 -14.53 32.26
CA VAL A 249 13.58 -15.18 33.31
C VAL A 249 12.96 -14.74 34.63
N VAL A 250 12.07 -15.57 35.15
CA VAL A 250 11.61 -15.53 36.55
C VAL A 250 12.37 -16.68 37.22
N PRO A 251 13.04 -16.51 38.38
CA PRO A 251 12.56 -15.74 39.51
C PRO A 251 13.58 -14.81 40.21
N VAL A 252 12.99 -13.87 40.98
CA VAL A 252 13.47 -13.24 42.23
C VAL A 252 13.56 -11.71 42.17
N LYS A 253 12.66 -11.10 42.94
CA LYS A 253 12.55 -9.70 43.39
C LYS A 253 12.28 -8.64 42.31
N ILE A 254 10.98 -8.41 42.14
CA ILE A 254 10.38 -7.20 41.58
C ILE A 254 10.98 -5.97 42.28
N ARG A 255 11.77 -5.19 41.55
CA ARG A 255 11.92 -3.75 41.79
C ARG A 255 11.36 -3.05 40.56
N MET A 256 10.14 -2.52 40.71
CA MET A 256 9.59 -1.56 39.78
C MET A 256 10.51 -0.33 39.79
N LEU A 257 11.28 -0.12 38.73
CA LEU A 257 11.80 1.20 38.43
C LEU A 257 10.80 1.88 37.50
N THR A 258 9.93 2.62 38.16
CA THR A 258 9.15 3.72 37.63
C THR A 258 10.06 4.69 36.88
N HIS A 259 10.01 4.70 35.55
CA HIS A 259 9.83 5.92 34.76
C HIS A 259 9.68 5.60 33.26
N ARG A 260 8.57 6.09 32.68
CA ARG A 260 8.32 6.29 31.24
C ARG A 260 8.21 5.03 30.36
N CYS A 261 7.08 4.33 30.46
CA CYS A 261 6.51 3.67 29.27
C CYS A 261 4.98 3.52 29.42
N VAL A 262 4.24 4.58 29.09
CA VAL A 262 2.76 4.61 29.11
C VAL A 262 2.15 3.78 27.96
N ILE A 263 2.98 3.20 27.08
CA ILE A 263 2.56 2.39 25.91
C ILE A 263 2.26 0.92 26.30
N GLN A 264 2.46 0.52 27.56
CA GLN A 264 2.41 -0.91 27.93
C GLN A 264 1.01 -1.53 28.17
N ARG A 265 -0.09 -0.77 28.18
CA ARG A 265 -1.42 -1.37 28.43
C ARG A 265 -2.21 -1.77 27.17
N LYS A 266 -1.97 -1.15 26.01
CA LYS A 266 -2.68 -1.50 24.76
C LYS A 266 -2.02 -2.64 23.98
N GLN A 267 -0.69 -2.74 23.97
CA GLN A 267 0.03 -3.81 23.25
C GLN A 267 -0.07 -5.19 23.91
N LYS A 268 -0.37 -5.26 25.22
CA LYS A 268 -0.48 -6.53 25.95
C LYS A 268 -1.66 -7.40 25.51
N LYS A 269 -2.74 -6.81 24.97
CA LYS A 269 -3.88 -7.56 24.42
C LYS A 269 -3.63 -8.13 23.02
N ILE A 270 -2.69 -7.56 22.26
CA ILE A 270 -2.38 -7.97 20.88
C ILE A 270 -1.41 -9.17 20.89
N LEU A 271 -0.35 -9.11 21.70
CA LEU A 271 0.64 -10.19 21.79
C LEU A 271 0.08 -11.49 22.41
N LEU A 272 -0.87 -11.42 23.33
CA LEU A 272 -1.52 -12.61 23.91
C LEU A 272 -2.49 -13.32 22.95
N ARG A 273 -2.88 -12.69 21.82
CA ARG A 273 -3.73 -13.30 20.79
C ARG A 273 -2.96 -13.97 19.65
N LEU A 274 -1.66 -13.70 19.52
CA LEU A 274 -0.82 -14.23 18.43
C LEU A 274 -0.07 -15.52 18.80
N LEU A 275 -0.01 -15.88 20.08
CA LEU A 275 0.62 -17.13 20.55
C LEU A 275 -0.05 -18.43 20.07
N PRO A 276 -1.39 -18.51 19.86
CA PRO A 276 -2.01 -19.73 19.36
C PRO A 276 -1.88 -19.95 17.84
N LEU A 277 -1.41 -18.97 17.05
CA LEU A 277 -1.32 -19.06 15.59
C LEU A 277 0.07 -19.45 15.07
N LEU A 278 1.03 -19.70 15.95
CA LEU A 278 2.39 -20.18 15.62
C LEU A 278 2.64 -21.62 16.05
N ILE A 279 1.60 -22.32 16.54
CA ILE A 279 1.60 -23.76 16.78
C ILE A 279 0.35 -24.30 16.09
N LEU A 280 0.43 -24.44 14.76
CA LEU A 280 -0.25 -25.41 13.89
C LEU A 280 0.18 -25.16 12.45
#